data_AF-A0A239E2D8-F1
#
_entry.id   AF-A0A239E2D8-F1
#
_cell.length_a   1.000
_cell.length_b   1.000
_cell.length_c   1.000
_cell.angle_alpha   90.00
_cell.angle_beta   90.00
_cell.angle_gamma   90.00
#
_symmetry.space_group_name_H-M   'P 1'
#
loop_
_entity.id
_entity.type
_entity.pdbx_description
1 polymer ?
#
loop_
_entity_poly.entity_id
_entity_poly.type
_entity_poly.pdbx_seq_one_letter_code
_entity_poly.pdbx_strand_id
1 'polypeptide(L)'
;MSIELEYATDIVLKKTDFVLEEIIPEVLEIRKDAINILGTEFLIRIDEEGNFTKIKNILLDEPTSFKLTQLLWNLAFVHITVHKSRGQFGHAALGVKLKGILGKILNKLTVCSCLYDILLLIHFLEAEGSHINSLL
;
A
#
# COMPACT_ATOMS: atom_id res chain seq x y z
N MET A 1 -22.98 35.84 31.02
CA MET A 1 -22.56 34.44 30.83
C MET A 1 -22.73 34.15 29.36
N SER A 2 -21.65 34.37 28.62
CA SER A 2 -21.64 34.36 27.15
C SER A 2 -21.20 32.96 26.72
N ILE A 3 -22.10 32.20 26.10
CA ILE A 3 -21.72 30.97 25.41
C ILE A 3 -21.41 31.42 23.98
N GLU A 4 -20.12 31.63 23.74
CA GLU A 4 -19.58 31.84 22.41
C GLU A 4 -19.40 30.50 21.71
N LEU A 5 -19.81 30.51 20.42
CA LEU A 5 -19.22 29.81 19.29
C LEU A 5 -19.51 28.28 19.21
N GLU A 6 -19.72 27.69 18.04
CA GLU A 6 -19.18 28.10 16.76
C GLU A 6 -19.98 27.52 15.60
N TYR A 7 -20.05 28.33 14.54
CA TYR A 7 -20.70 28.07 13.29
C TYR A 7 -20.11 26.86 12.56
N ALA A 8 -20.99 26.19 11.81
CA ALA A 8 -20.63 25.33 10.69
C ALA A 8 -19.48 25.95 9.90
N THR A 9 -18.33 25.28 9.89
CA THR A 9 -17.21 25.65 9.04
C THR A 9 -17.18 24.70 7.87
N ASP A 10 -17.31 25.30 6.68
CA ASP A 10 -17.26 24.70 5.36
C ASP A 10 -16.23 23.59 5.23
N ILE A 11 -16.66 22.50 4.59
CA ILE A 11 -15.77 21.46 4.04
C ILE A 11 -15.00 22.11 2.89
N VAL A 12 -13.98 22.90 3.24
CA VAL A 12 -12.97 23.33 2.29
C VAL A 12 -12.07 22.13 2.09
N LEU A 13 -12.32 21.41 0.99
CA LEU A 13 -11.37 20.49 0.35
C LEU A 13 -10.09 21.27 -0.01
N LYS A 14 -9.26 21.56 0.99
CA LYS A 14 -7.89 22.02 0.79
C LYS A 14 -7.07 20.82 0.32
N LYS A 15 -6.91 20.75 -0.99
CA LYS A 15 -5.72 20.22 -1.69
C LYS A 15 -4.47 20.74 -0.99
N THR A 16 -3.99 20.05 0.04
CA THR A 16 -2.63 20.12 0.58
C THR A 16 -2.58 19.21 1.79
N ASP A 17 -1.68 18.23 1.73
CA ASP A 17 -1.10 17.56 2.89
C ASP A 17 -2.04 16.62 3.68
N PHE A 18 -2.50 15.56 3.02
CA PHE A 18 -2.67 14.27 3.70
C PHE A 18 -1.29 13.71 4.08
N VAL A 19 -0.57 14.40 4.97
CA VAL A 19 0.47 13.76 5.77
C VAL A 19 -0.31 13.00 6.83
N LEU A 20 -0.52 11.71 6.56
CA LEU A 20 -0.83 10.71 7.56
C LEU A 20 0.27 10.77 8.63
N GLU A 21 0.17 11.63 9.65
CA GLU A 21 1.16 11.72 10.74
C GLU A 21 1.09 10.55 11.73
N GLU A 22 0.37 9.49 11.41
CA GLU A 22 0.50 8.19 12.08
C GLU A 22 0.58 7.06 11.04
N ILE A 23 1.52 7.16 10.09
CA ILE A 23 1.95 5.92 9.42
C ILE A 23 2.87 5.20 10.41
N ILE A 24 2.31 4.25 11.12
CA ILE A 24 3.07 3.14 11.67
C ILE A 24 3.26 2.14 10.52
N PRO A 25 4.47 1.91 9.95
CA PRO A 25 4.64 0.61 9.31
C PRO A 25 6.10 0.13 9.32
N GLU A 26 6.44 -0.76 10.25
CA GLU A 26 7.68 -1.54 10.09
C GLU A 26 7.57 -2.58 8.93
N VAL A 27 6.48 -2.57 8.14
CA VAL A 27 6.07 -3.70 7.29
C VAL A 27 5.72 -3.33 5.84
N LEU A 28 4.96 -2.24 5.57
CA LEU A 28 4.67 -1.74 4.23
C LEU A 28 4.39 -0.23 4.23
N GLU A 29 5.16 0.54 3.47
CA GLU A 29 5.02 1.98 3.29
C GLU A 29 5.15 2.35 1.81
N ILE A 30 4.26 3.20 1.28
CA ILE A 30 4.36 3.73 -0.09
C ILE A 30 4.52 5.25 0.03
N ARG A 31 5.69 5.75 -0.39
CA ARG A 31 6.03 7.18 -0.47
C ARG A 31 6.16 7.59 -1.94
N LYS A 32 6.31 8.90 -2.18
CA LYS A 32 6.38 9.46 -3.54
C LYS A 32 7.40 8.77 -4.45
N ASP A 33 8.59 8.47 -3.93
CA ASP A 33 9.73 7.98 -4.72
C ASP A 33 10.21 6.58 -4.30
N ALA A 34 9.58 5.99 -3.28
CA ALA A 34 10.00 4.72 -2.71
C ALA A 34 8.85 3.91 -2.13
N ILE A 35 8.93 2.59 -2.26
CA ILE A 35 8.13 1.64 -1.49
C ILE A 35 9.04 0.92 -0.50
N ASN A 36 8.67 0.92 0.78
CA ASN A 36 9.32 0.15 1.82
C ASN A 36 8.49 -1.10 2.11
N ILE A 37 9.12 -2.27 2.03
CA ILE A 37 8.50 -3.55 2.38
C ILE A 37 9.42 -4.25 3.37
N LEU A 38 8.94 -4.45 4.60
CA LEU A 38 9.68 -5.10 5.69
C LEU A 38 11.07 -4.51 5.93
N GLY A 39 11.19 -3.17 5.83
CA GLY A 39 12.45 -2.45 6.00
C GLY A 39 13.34 -2.40 4.75
N THR A 40 12.94 -3.05 3.65
CA THR A 40 13.66 -2.98 2.37
C THR A 40 13.02 -1.96 1.44
N GLU A 41 13.82 -1.03 0.94
CA GLU A 41 13.35 0.06 0.08
C GLU A 41 13.57 -0.26 -1.41
N PHE A 42 12.54 -0.02 -2.23
CA PHE A 42 12.63 -0.04 -3.68
C PHE A 42 12.24 1.32 -4.25
N LEU A 43 13.08 1.85 -5.14
CA LEU A 43 12.77 3.07 -5.87
C LEU A 43 11.56 2.87 -6.78
N ILE A 44 10.68 3.86 -6.82
CA ILE A 44 9.52 3.88 -7.71
C ILE A 44 9.42 5.24 -8.40
N ARG A 45 8.62 5.31 -9.46
CA ARG A 45 8.17 6.57 -10.05
C ARG A 45 6.67 6.52 -10.19
N ILE A 46 6.00 7.57 -9.75
CA ILE A 46 4.55 7.73 -9.81
C ILE A 46 4.22 8.82 -10.84
N ASP A 47 3.19 8.62 -11.65
CA ASP A 47 2.67 9.65 -12.55
C ASP A 47 1.71 10.63 -11.84
N GLU A 48 1.11 11.55 -12.60
CA GLU A 48 0.17 12.55 -12.06
C GLU A 48 -1.15 11.94 -11.57
N GLU A 49 -1.49 10.74 -12.04
CA GLU A 49 -2.70 10.00 -11.67
C GLU A 49 -2.49 9.13 -10.42
N GLY A 50 -1.25 8.99 -9.97
CA GLY A 50 -0.90 8.15 -8.83
C GLY A 50 -0.47 6.73 -9.19
N ASN A 51 -0.27 6.41 -10.49
CA ASN A 51 0.15 5.09 -10.93
C ASN A 51 1.67 4.93 -11.01
N PHE A 52 2.16 3.74 -10.68
CA PHE A 52 3.56 3.36 -10.82
C PHE A 52 3.96 3.26 -12.28
N THR A 53 4.75 4.22 -12.76
CA THR A 53 5.36 4.16 -14.11
C THR A 53 6.70 3.42 -14.11
N LYS A 54 7.33 3.30 -12.94
CA LYS A 54 8.61 2.61 -12.76
C LYS A 54 8.70 1.99 -11.37
N ILE A 55 9.31 0.82 -11.30
CA ILE A 55 9.77 0.20 -10.04
C ILE A 55 11.18 -0.36 -10.23
N LYS A 56 12.08 -0.08 -9.28
CA LYS A 56 13.53 -0.29 -9.42
C LYS A 56 14.05 0.41 -10.68
N ASN A 57 14.43 -0.38 -11.68
CA ASN A 57 14.86 0.05 -13.01
C ASN A 57 13.96 -0.45 -14.14
N ILE A 58 12.76 -0.94 -13.80
CA ILE A 58 11.82 -1.55 -14.74
C ILE A 58 10.72 -0.52 -15.04
N LEU A 59 10.59 -0.15 -16.32
CA LEU A 59 9.48 0.66 -16.82
C LEU A 59 8.23 -0.22 -16.97
N LEU A 60 7.09 0.31 -16.56
CA LEU A 60 5.81 -0.40 -16.62
C LEU A 60 5.01 0.11 -17.82
N ASP A 61 4.38 -0.80 -18.56
CA ASP A 61 3.33 -0.43 -19.51
C ASP A 61 2.07 0.00 -18.74
N GLU A 62 1.14 0.66 -19.43
CA GLU A 62 -0.07 1.23 -18.82
C GLU A 62 -0.91 0.17 -18.06
N PRO A 63 -1.21 -1.02 -18.63
CA PRO A 63 -1.95 -2.05 -17.90
C PRO A 63 -1.23 -2.54 -16.64
N THR A 64 0.09 -2.78 -16.72
CA THR A 64 0.89 -3.25 -15.59
C THR A 64 0.99 -2.17 -14.51
N SER A 65 1.20 -0.92 -14.92
CA SER A 65 1.24 0.27 -14.06
C SER A 65 -0.03 0.37 -13.22
N PHE A 66 -1.19 0.42 -13.88
CA PHE A 66 -2.49 0.53 -13.21
C PHE A 66 -2.71 -0.64 -12.24
N LYS A 67 -2.49 -1.87 -12.71
CA LYS A 67 -2.81 -3.06 -11.93
C LYS A 67 -1.91 -3.25 -10.72
N LEU A 68 -0.60 -3.04 -10.88
CA LEU A 68 0.36 -3.10 -9.77
C LEU A 68 0.03 -2.04 -8.71
N THR A 69 -0.28 -0.83 -9.16
CA THR A 69 -0.69 0.30 -8.31
C THR A 69 -1.89 -0.09 -7.47
N GLN A 70 -2.97 -0.52 -8.12
CA GLN A 70 -4.20 -0.93 -7.44
C GLN A 70 -3.95 -2.00 -6.36
N LEU A 71 -3.18 -3.04 -6.69
CA LEU A 71 -2.94 -4.16 -5.78
C LEU A 71 -2.09 -3.78 -4.57
N LEU A 72 -1.02 -2.99 -4.78
CA LEU A 72 -0.15 -2.55 -3.69
C LEU A 72 -0.85 -1.55 -2.76
N TRP A 73 -1.67 -0.64 -3.29
CA TRP A 73 -2.48 0.26 -2.47
C TRP A 73 -3.53 -0.48 -1.66
N ASN A 74 -4.22 -1.46 -2.26
CA ASN A 74 -5.16 -2.31 -1.52
C ASN A 74 -4.46 -3.05 -0.37
N LEU A 75 -3.26 -3.58 -0.63
CA LEU A 75 -2.47 -4.26 0.40
C LEU A 75 -2.03 -3.32 1.52
N ALA A 76 -1.62 -2.09 1.19
CA ALA A 76 -1.28 -1.05 2.16
C ALA A 76 -2.49 -0.68 3.04
N PHE A 77 -3.67 -0.55 2.44
CA PHE A 77 -4.92 -0.29 3.16
C PHE A 77 -5.26 -1.42 4.14
N VAL A 78 -5.19 -2.68 3.68
CA VAL A 78 -5.39 -3.85 4.56
C VAL A 78 -4.37 -3.87 5.68
N HIS A 79 -3.10 -3.57 5.39
CA HIS A 79 -2.04 -3.52 6.40
C HIS A 79 -2.34 -2.51 7.50
N ILE A 80 -2.69 -1.28 7.13
CA ILE A 80 -3.07 -0.22 8.08
C ILE A 80 -4.27 -0.66 8.91
N THR A 81 -5.27 -1.27 8.28
CA THR A 81 -6.49 -1.74 8.94
C THR A 81 -6.18 -2.83 9.99
N VAL A 82 -5.44 -3.87 9.59
CA VAL A 82 -5.04 -4.95 10.50
C VAL A 82 -4.16 -4.43 11.64
N HIS A 83 -3.28 -3.47 11.37
CA HIS A 83 -2.43 -2.85 12.38
C HIS A 83 -3.25 -2.05 13.41
N LYS A 84 -4.20 -1.22 12.95
CA LYS A 84 -5.08 -0.43 13.82
C LYS A 84 -5.98 -1.30 14.69
N SER A 85 -6.38 -2.48 14.20
CA SER A 85 -7.18 -3.45 14.95
C SER A 85 -6.38 -4.42 15.81
N ARG A 86 -5.07 -4.19 16.03
CA ARG A 86 -4.22 -5.03 16.91
C ARG A 86 -4.86 -5.14 18.30
N GLY A 87 -5.26 -6.36 18.68
CA GLY A 87 -5.90 -6.66 19.97
C GLY A 87 -7.34 -7.20 19.86
N GLN A 88 -7.97 -7.09 18.69
CA GLN A 88 -9.28 -7.71 18.41
C GLN A 88 -9.10 -9.18 17.97
N PHE A 89 -10.06 -10.03 18.35
CA PHE A 89 -10.02 -11.48 18.06
C PHE A 89 -9.83 -11.74 16.55
N GLY A 90 -8.89 -12.61 16.16
CA GLY A 90 -8.61 -12.94 14.75
C GLY A 90 -7.58 -12.04 14.03
N HIS A 91 -7.34 -10.80 14.51
CA HIS A 91 -6.42 -9.87 13.84
C HIS A 91 -4.93 -10.22 13.99
N ALA A 92 -4.56 -10.97 15.04
CA ALA A 92 -3.19 -11.48 15.18
C ALA A 92 -2.83 -12.50 14.08
N ALA A 93 -3.76 -13.41 13.74
CA ALA A 93 -3.56 -14.38 12.67
C ALA A 93 -3.50 -13.70 11.28
N LEU A 94 -4.34 -12.69 11.05
CA LEU A 94 -4.29 -11.86 9.85
C LEU A 94 -2.96 -11.10 9.74
N GLY A 95 -2.46 -10.54 10.84
CA GLY A 95 -1.17 -9.86 10.87
C GLY A 95 0.01 -10.77 10.50
N VAL A 96 0.04 -12.01 11.01
CA VAL A 96 1.05 -13.01 10.64
C VAL A 96 0.95 -13.38 9.16
N LYS A 97 -0.27 -13.62 8.65
CA LYS A 97 -0.49 -13.96 7.25
C LYS A 97 -0.05 -12.83 6.32
N LEU A 98 -0.43 -11.60 6.64
CA LEU A 98 -0.06 -10.42 5.88
C LEU A 98 1.46 -10.21 5.84
N LYS A 99 2.14 -10.38 6.97
CA LYS A 99 3.62 -10.36 7.03
C LYS A 99 4.23 -11.44 6.12
N GLY A 100 3.63 -12.62 6.07
CA GLY A 100 4.03 -13.70 5.17
C GLY A 100 3.87 -13.35 3.68
N ILE A 101 2.75 -12.71 3.31
CA ILE A 101 2.50 -12.22 1.95
C ILE A 101 3.53 -11.15 1.58
N LEU A 102 3.77 -10.17 2.45
CA LEU A 102 4.76 -9.12 2.26
C LEU A 102 6.18 -9.68 2.11
N GLY A 103 6.54 -10.73 2.84
CA GLY A 103 7.82 -11.43 2.68
C GLY A 103 7.97 -12.08 1.29
N LYS A 104 6.89 -12.68 0.76
CA LYS A 104 6.91 -13.23 -0.60
C LYS A 104 7.00 -12.14 -1.67
N ILE A 105 6.29 -11.01 -1.50
CA ILE A 105 6.37 -9.84 -2.39
C ILE A 105 7.80 -9.30 -2.39
N LEU A 106 8.40 -9.12 -1.21
CA LEU A 106 9.77 -8.68 -1.04
C LEU A 106 10.75 -9.58 -1.81
N ASN A 107 10.66 -10.90 -1.62
CA ASN A 107 11.53 -11.85 -2.31
C ASN A 107 11.39 -11.74 -3.84
N LYS A 108 10.14 -11.65 -4.34
CA LYS A 108 9.87 -11.48 -5.77
C LYS A 108 10.46 -10.17 -6.29
N LEU A 109 10.16 -9.03 -5.66
CA LEU A 109 10.68 -7.73 -6.07
C LEU A 109 12.21 -7.65 -6.02
N THR A 110 12.84 -8.32 -5.06
CA THR A 110 14.31 -8.39 -4.95
C THR A 110 14.93 -8.99 -6.20
N VAL A 111 14.37 -10.12 -6.68
CA VAL A 111 14.88 -10.82 -7.87
C VAL A 111 14.31 -10.31 -9.20
N CYS A 112 13.23 -9.51 -9.18
CA CYS A 112 12.65 -8.94 -10.41
C CYS A 112 13.69 -8.12 -11.18
N SER A 113 13.84 -8.43 -12.47
CA SER A 113 14.80 -7.80 -13.37
C SER A 113 14.15 -7.23 -14.63
N CYS A 114 12.93 -7.67 -14.96
CA CYS A 114 12.21 -7.24 -16.15
C CYS A 114 10.69 -7.12 -15.91
N LEU A 115 9.97 -6.58 -16.90
CA LEU A 115 8.51 -6.41 -16.87
C LEU A 115 7.76 -7.73 -16.66
N TYR A 116 8.26 -8.83 -17.24
CA TYR A 116 7.66 -10.15 -17.07
C TYR A 116 7.67 -10.61 -15.61
N ASP A 117 8.72 -10.32 -14.85
CA ASP A 117 8.79 -10.65 -13.43
C ASP A 117 7.76 -9.84 -12.62
N ILE A 118 7.48 -8.59 -13.03
CA ILE A 118 6.44 -7.76 -12.44
C ILE A 118 5.04 -8.32 -12.74
N LEU A 119 4.80 -8.81 -13.96
CA LEU A 119 3.54 -9.49 -14.30
C LEU A 119 3.34 -10.74 -13.45
N LEU A 120 4.38 -11.54 -13.22
CA LEU A 120 4.33 -12.69 -12.31
C LEU A 120 4.06 -12.27 -10.86
N LEU A 121 4.57 -11.12 -10.43
CA LEU A 121 4.25 -10.55 -9.12
C LEU A 121 2.78 -10.11 -9.05
N ILE A 122 2.25 -9.48 -10.09
CA ILE A 122 0.83 -9.09 -10.16
C ILE A 122 -0.06 -10.32 -10.04
N HIS A 123 0.19 -11.38 -10.81
CA HIS A 123 -0.60 -12.61 -10.71
C HIS A 123 -0.55 -13.23 -9.31
N PHE A 124 0.61 -13.19 -8.66
CA PHE A 124 0.74 -13.60 -7.28
C PHE A 124 -0.11 -12.73 -6.33
N LEU A 125 -0.05 -11.40 -6.48
CA LEU A 125 -0.84 -10.46 -5.68
C LEU A 125 -2.34 -10.63 -5.90
N GLU A 126 -2.80 -10.93 -7.11
CA GLU A 126 -4.21 -11.20 -7.39
C GLU A 126 -4.70 -12.47 -6.68
N ALA A 127 -3.91 -13.54 -6.72
CA ALA A 127 -4.22 -14.79 -6.05
C ALA A 127 -4.29 -14.61 -4.51
N GLU A 128 -3.31 -13.92 -3.93
CA GLU A 128 -3.30 -13.65 -2.49
C GLU A 128 -4.38 -12.61 -2.10
N GLY A 129 -4.67 -11.63 -2.96
CA GLY A 129 -5.72 -10.62 -2.75
C GLY A 129 -7.12 -11.24 -2.68
N SER A 130 -7.41 -12.23 -3.53
CA SER A 130 -8.64 -13.04 -3.43
C SER A 130 -8.74 -13.74 -2.06
N HIS A 131 -7.62 -14.26 -1.55
CA HIS A 131 -7.55 -14.90 -0.24
C HIS A 131 -7.60 -13.94 0.95
N ILE A 132 -7.25 -12.66 0.78
CA ILE A 132 -7.40 -11.64 1.82
C ILE A 132 -8.86 -11.19 1.90
N ASN A 133 -9.51 -10.94 0.76
CA ASN A 133 -10.92 -10.54 0.72
C ASN A 133 -11.85 -11.62 1.28
N SER A 134 -11.50 -12.91 1.20
CA SER A 134 -12.28 -13.98 1.83
C SER A 134 -12.14 -14.05 3.35
N LEU A 135 -11.27 -13.24 3.94
CA LEU A 135 -10.97 -13.22 5.38
C LEU A 135 -11.41 -11.92 6.08
N LEU A 136 -11.87 -10.93 5.32
CA LEU A 136 -12.47 -9.69 5.79
C LEU A 136 -14.00 -9.82 5.73
#